data_AF-A0A401TMK4-F1
#
_entry.id   AF-A0A401TMK4-F1
#
_cell.length_a   1.000
_cell.length_b   1.000
_cell.length_c   1.000
_cell.angle_alpha   90.00
_cell.angle_beta   90.00
_cell.angle_gamma   90.00
#
_symmetry.space_group_name_H-M   'P 1'
#
loop_
_entity.id
_entity.type
_entity.pdbx_description
1 polymer ?
#
loop_
_entity_poly.entity_id
_entity_poly.type
_entity_poly.pdbx_seq_one_letter_code
_entity_poly.pdbx_strand_id
1 'polypeptide(L)'
;MDEGQYDGKVDVWSLGITCIELAERKPPLFNMNAMSALYHIAQNESPVLQSNHWSDYFRNFVASCLQKIPQDRPTSELLLKVV
;
A
#
# COMPACT_ATOMS: atom_id res chain seq x y z
N MET A 1 27.96 2.19 -0.20
CA MET A 1 26.92 1.19 -0.50
C MET A 1 25.67 1.74 0.14
N ASP A 2 24.90 2.53 -0.61
CA ASP A 2 23.61 3.01 -0.13
C ASP A 2 22.65 1.81 -0.14
N GLU A 3 22.65 1.07 0.96
CA GLU A 3 21.55 0.18 1.31
C GLU A 3 20.32 1.08 1.45
N GLY A 4 19.60 1.25 0.33
CA GLY A 4 18.37 2.04 0.25
C GLY A 4 17.50 1.74 1.45
N GLN A 5 17.36 2.74 2.32
CA GLN A 5 16.85 2.62 3.70
C GLN A 5 15.55 1.83 3.73
N TYR A 6 15.67 0.54 4.05
CA TYR A 6 14.55 -0.30 4.42
C TYR A 6 14.18 0.11 5.86
N ASP A 7 13.23 1.03 5.99
CA ASP A 7 12.67 1.43 7.26
C ASP A 7 11.30 0.78 7.47
N GLY A 8 10.74 0.83 8.67
CA GLY A 8 9.44 0.21 8.95
C GLY A 8 8.27 0.75 8.09
N LYS A 9 8.45 1.84 7.33
CA LYS A 9 7.42 2.38 6.43
C LYS A 9 7.22 1.50 5.21
N VAL A 10 8.20 0.68 4.82
CA VAL A 10 8.02 -0.26 3.70
C VAL A 10 7.10 -1.41 4.10
N ASP A 11 7.11 -1.83 5.37
CA ASP A 11 6.17 -2.81 5.89
C ASP A 11 4.76 -2.21 5.98
N VAL A 12 4.64 -0.91 6.26
CA VAL A 12 3.35 -0.18 6.17
C VAL A 12 2.78 -0.19 4.75
N TRP A 13 3.62 -0.05 3.72
CA TRP A 13 3.17 -0.19 2.34
C TRP A 13 2.67 -1.61 2.07
N SER A 14 3.44 -2.63 2.46
CA SER A 14 3.06 -4.03 2.31
C SER A 14 1.72 -4.34 3.01
N LEU A 15 1.49 -3.78 4.20
CA LEU A 15 0.22 -3.87 4.90
C LEU A 15 -0.95 -3.30 4.08
N GLY A 16 -0.77 -2.13 3.46
CA GLY A 16 -1.78 -1.54 2.57
C GLY A 16 -2.12 -2.43 1.37
N ILE A 17 -1.11 -3.06 0.77
CA ILE A 17 -1.30 -4.03 -0.32
C ILE A 17 -2.04 -5.27 0.17
N THR A 18 -1.68 -5.82 1.34
CA THR A 18 -2.38 -6.94 1.97
C THR A 18 -3.85 -6.59 2.28
N CYS A 19 -4.14 -5.37 2.72
CA CYS A 19 -5.53 -4.93 2.91
C CYS A 19 -6.34 -4.96 1.61
N ILE A 20 -5.77 -4.50 0.49
CA ILE A 20 -6.41 -4.60 -0.83
C ILE A 20 -6.60 -6.07 -1.21
N GLU A 21 -5.57 -6.91 -1.03
CA GLU A 21 -5.65 -8.33 -1.33
C GLU A 21 -6.75 -9.05 -0.53
N LEU A 22 -6.89 -8.76 0.77
CA LEU A 22 -7.96 -9.32 1.60
C LEU A 22 -9.34 -8.85 1.16
N ALA A 23 -9.46 -7.59 0.75
CA ALA A 23 -10.71 -7.00 0.27
C ALA A 23 -11.15 -7.52 -1.11
N GLU A 24 -10.19 -7.71 -2.02
CA GLU A 24 -10.45 -7.97 -3.45
C GLU A 24 -10.03 -9.38 -3.88
N ARG A 25 -9.54 -10.19 -2.94
CA ARG A 25 -9.00 -11.56 -3.10
C ARG A 25 -7.75 -11.67 -3.97
N LYS A 26 -7.21 -10.53 -4.41
CA LYS A 26 -6.02 -10.44 -5.26
C LYS A 26 -5.30 -9.13 -4.96
N PRO A 27 -3.95 -9.12 -4.93
CA PRO A 27 -3.22 -7.87 -4.86
C PRO A 27 -3.35 -7.09 -6.18
N PRO A 28 -3.04 -5.79 -6.18
CA PRO A 28 -2.89 -5.01 -7.41
C PRO A 28 -1.92 -5.70 -8.38
N LEU A 29 -2.22 -5.64 -9.68
CA LEU A 29 -1.36 -6.17 -10.76
C LEU A 29 -1.15 -7.70 -10.75
N PHE A 30 -1.96 -8.48 -10.02
CA PHE A 30 -1.82 -9.94 -9.88
C PHE A 30 -1.65 -10.74 -11.19
N ASN A 31 -2.24 -10.28 -12.30
CA ASN A 31 -2.17 -10.98 -13.59
C ASN A 31 -0.91 -10.63 -14.43
N MET A 32 -0.02 -9.77 -13.92
CA MET A 32 1.20 -9.36 -14.62
C MET A 32 2.40 -10.23 -14.21
N ASN A 33 3.37 -10.38 -15.11
CA ASN A 33 4.67 -10.93 -14.72
C ASN A 33 5.42 -9.97 -13.79
N ALA A 34 6.38 -10.49 -13.03
CA ALA A 34 7.10 -9.71 -12.01
C ALA A 34 7.79 -8.44 -12.56
N MET A 35 8.41 -8.52 -13.75
CA MET A 35 9.11 -7.37 -14.34
C MET A 35 8.14 -6.27 -14.76
N SER A 36 7.01 -6.63 -15.38
CA SER A 36 5.96 -5.68 -15.74
C SER A 36 5.31 -5.06 -14.49
N ALA A 37 5.06 -5.87 -13.45
CA ALA A 37 4.52 -5.37 -12.19
C ALA A 37 5.47 -4.36 -11.52
N LEU A 38 6.77 -4.65 -11.46
CA LEU A 38 7.78 -3.73 -10.92
C LEU A 38 7.81 -2.39 -11.66
N TYR A 39 7.75 -2.43 -13.00
CA TYR A 39 7.69 -1.22 -13.82
C TYR A 39 6.45 -0.38 -13.48
N HIS A 40 5.28 -1.01 -13.38
CA HIS A 40 4.05 -0.31 -13.04
C HIS A 40 4.02 0.22 -11.61
N ILE A 41 4.60 -0.49 -10.63
CA ILE A 41 4.70 -0.01 -9.24
C ILE A 41 5.53 1.28 -9.18
N ALA A 42 6.61 1.38 -9.95
CA ALA A 42 7.45 2.57 -9.99
C ALA A 42 6.74 3.77 -10.65
N GLN A 43 5.98 3.53 -11.73
CA GLN A 43 5.42 4.59 -12.57
C GLN A 43 4.01 5.03 -12.15
N ASN A 44 3.12 4.09 -11.85
CA ASN A 44 1.70 4.37 -11.62
C ASN A 44 1.46 5.11 -10.29
N GLU A 45 0.29 5.73 -10.18
CA GLU A 45 -0.23 6.20 -8.89
C GLU A 45 -0.44 5.05 -7.91
N SER A 46 -0.54 5.39 -6.62
CA SER A 46 -0.81 4.40 -5.58
C SER A 46 -2.10 3.63 -5.84
N PRO A 47 -2.13 2.31 -5.62
CA PRO A 47 -3.34 1.54 -5.79
C PRO A 47 -4.40 1.95 -4.77
N VAL A 48 -5.67 1.83 -5.17
CA VAL A 48 -6.84 2.14 -4.34
C VAL A 48 -7.80 0.95 -4.36
N LEU A 49 -8.63 0.83 -3.32
CA LEU A 49 -9.75 -0.09 -3.32
C LEU A 49 -10.71 0.29 -4.46
N GLN A 50 -11.01 -0.65 -5.35
CA GLN A 50 -11.85 -0.42 -6.53
C GLN A 50 -13.33 -0.25 -6.18
N SER A 51 -13.76 -0.83 -5.04
CA SER A 51 -15.16 -0.83 -4.66
C SER A 51 -15.51 0.22 -3.62
N ASN A 52 -16.62 0.92 -3.86
CA ASN A 52 -17.14 1.96 -2.97
C ASN A 52 -17.93 1.41 -1.76
N HIS A 53 -18.12 0.08 -1.66
CA HIS A 53 -18.89 -0.51 -0.56
C HIS A 53 -18.15 -0.54 0.78
N TRP A 54 -16.83 -0.36 0.77
CA TRP A 54 -16.04 -0.30 2.00
C TRP A 54 -16.41 0.94 2.84
N SER A 55 -16.01 0.98 4.11
CA SER A 55 -16.17 2.21 4.90
C SER A 55 -15.14 3.25 4.48
N ASP A 56 -15.48 4.54 4.61
CA ASP A 56 -14.50 5.63 4.41
C ASP A 56 -13.32 5.48 5.36
N TYR A 57 -13.59 4.97 6.56
CA TYR A 57 -12.58 4.59 7.53
C TYR A 57 -11.55 3.61 6.94
N PHE A 58 -11.98 2.48 6.37
CA PHE A 58 -11.06 1.49 5.78
C PHE A 58 -10.35 2.04 4.54
N ARG A 59 -11.06 2.78 3.69
CA ARG A 59 -10.45 3.46 2.53
C ARG A 59 -9.34 4.42 2.94
N ASN A 60 -9.59 5.25 3.95
CA ASN A 60 -8.62 6.20 4.47
C ASN A 60 -7.42 5.50 5.12
N PHE A 61 -7.66 4.40 5.85
CA PHE A 61 -6.58 3.56 6.38
C PHE A 61 -5.69 3.03 5.25
N VAL A 62 -6.26 2.38 4.23
CA VAL A 62 -5.51 1.85 3.09
C VAL A 62 -4.77 2.97 2.33
N ALA A 63 -5.43 4.11 2.10
CA ALA A 63 -4.81 5.26 1.46
C ALA A 63 -3.61 5.81 2.28
N SER A 64 -3.71 5.82 3.60
CA SER A 64 -2.61 6.26 4.47
C SER A 64 -1.41 5.31 4.42
N CYS A 65 -1.64 4.00 4.29
CA CYS A 65 -0.58 3.01 4.10
C CYS A 65 0.13 3.18 2.75
N LEU A 66 -0.63 3.51 1.70
CA LEU A 66 -0.18 3.53 0.32
C LEU A 66 0.28 4.93 -0.14
N GLN A 67 0.96 5.69 0.72
CA GLN A 67 1.62 6.92 0.29
C GLN A 67 2.91 6.57 -0.48
N LYS A 68 2.98 7.03 -1.73
CA LYS A 68 4.12 6.71 -2.63
C LYS A 68 5.44 7.24 -2.09
N ILE A 69 5.42 8.44 -1.51
CA ILE A 69 6.56 9.04 -0.82
C ILE A 69 6.69 8.40 0.58
N PRO A 70 7.79 7.70 0.90
CA PRO A 70 7.94 6.96 2.17
C PRO A 70 7.75 7.81 3.43
N GLN A 71 8.21 9.06 3.40
CA GLN A 71 8.13 9.98 4.55
C GLN A 71 6.69 10.40 4.89
N ASP A 72 5.77 10.30 3.94
CA ASP A 72 4.36 10.66 4.11
C ASP A 72 3.54 9.50 4.68
N ARG A 73 4.09 8.27 4.69
CA ARG A 73 3.44 7.13 5.34
C ARG A 73 3.49 7.33 6.86
N PRO A 74 2.43 6.98 7.62
CA PRO A 74 2.48 6.95 9.08
C PRO A 74 3.40 5.84 9.60
N THR A 75 3.83 5.91 10.87
CA THR A 75 4.47 4.74 11.51
C THR A 75 3.41 3.72 11.92
N SER A 76 3.82 2.49 12.20
CA SER A 76 2.91 1.45 12.72
C SER A 76 2.24 1.88 14.03
N GLU A 77 2.95 2.59 14.92
CA GLU A 77 2.37 3.10 16.17
C GLU A 77 1.29 4.15 15.93
N LEU A 78 1.44 4.97 14.89
CA LEU A 78 0.41 5.94 14.50
C LEU A 78 -0.79 5.24 13.87
N LEU A 79 -0.58 4.26 13.01
CA LEU A 79 -1.65 3.48 12.39
C LEU A 79 -2.53 2.75 13.42
N LEU A 80 -1.93 2.22 14.49
CA LEU A 80 -2.67 1.56 15.57
C LEU A 80 -3.65 2.49 16.29
N LYS A 81 -3.38 3.80 16.30
CA LYS A 81 -4.29 4.80 16.91
C LYS A 81 -5.42 5.22 15.99
N VAL A 82 -5.34 4.85 14.71
CA VAL A 82 -6.43 5.09 13.76
C VAL A 82 -7.52 4.05 13.97
N VAL A 83 -7.21 2.85 14.51
CA VAL A 83 -8.15 1.74 14.81
C VAL A 83 -9.07 2.03 15.99
#